data_AF-A0A1I1DD77-F1
#
_entry.id   AF-A0A1I1DD77-F1
#
_cell.length_a   1.000
_cell.length_b   1.000
_cell.length_c   1.000
_cell.angle_alpha   90.00
_cell.angle_beta   90.00
_cell.angle_gamma   90.00
#
_symmetry.space_group_name_H-M   'P 1'
#
loop_
_entity.id
_entity.type
_entity.pdbx_description
1 polymer ?
#
loop_
_entity_poly.entity_id
_entity_poly.type
_entity_poly.pdbx_seq_one_letter_code
_entity_poly.pdbx_strand_id
1 'polypeptide(L)' 'MKRLLALIAFLTLAGFIGILVVKIPSPDLILVALLTVGLVAYDFLTSTGNSGD' A
#
# COMPACT_ATOMS: atom_id res chain seq x y z
N MET A 1 -19.96 1.13 -1.86
CA MET A 1 -19.65 1.51 -3.26
C MET A 1 -18.14 1.75 -3.37
N LYS A 2 -17.52 1.45 -4.53
CA LYS A 2 -16.11 1.71 -4.90
C LYS A 2 -15.03 0.65 -4.58
N ARG A 3 -15.33 -0.66 -4.40
CA ARG A 3 -14.26 -1.70 -4.33
C ARG A 3 -13.32 -1.66 -5.54
N LEU A 4 -13.87 -1.41 -6.73
CA LEU A 4 -13.10 -1.21 -7.96
C LEU A 4 -12.19 0.02 -7.89
N LEU A 5 -12.68 1.17 -7.41
CA LEU A 5 -11.88 2.38 -7.30
C LEU A 5 -10.86 2.31 -6.15
N ALA A 6 -11.15 1.57 -5.07
CA ALA A 6 -10.19 1.25 -4.03
C ALA A 6 -9.04 0.37 -4.58
N LEU A 7 -9.38 -0.66 -5.38
CA LEU A 7 -8.39 -1.50 -6.05
C LEU A 7 -7.51 -0.69 -7.01
N ILE A 8 -8.12 0.20 -7.82
CA ILE A 8 -7.39 1.07 -8.76
C ILE A 8 -6.48 2.04 -7.99
N ALA A 9 -6.97 2.66 -6.92
CA ALA A 9 -6.17 3.56 -6.09
C ALA A 9 -4.98 2.82 -5.45
N PHE A 10 -5.21 1.62 -4.93
CA PHE A 10 -4.17 0.77 -4.37
C PHE A 10 -3.12 0.38 -5.41
N LEU A 11 -3.55 -0.12 -6.59
CA LEU A 11 -2.64 -0.49 -7.68
C LEU A 11 -1.82 0.70 -8.17
N THR A 12 -2.45 1.87 -8.29
CA THR A 12 -1.77 3.11 -8.72
C THR A 12 -0.72 3.55 -7.70
N LEU A 13 -1.06 3.54 -6.40
CA LEU A 13 -0.14 3.87 -5.32
C LEU A 13 1.01 2.87 -5.24
N ALA A 14 0.72 1.57 -5.28
CA ALA A 14 1.70 0.50 -5.23
C ALA A 14 2.65 0.55 -6.43
N GLY A 15 2.12 0.78 -7.64
CA GLY A 15 2.91 0.97 -8.85
C GLY A 15 3.82 2.19 -8.77
N PHE A 16 3.31 3.32 -8.27
CA PHE A 16 4.11 4.54 -8.06
C PHE A 16 5.27 4.31 -7.08
N ILE A 17 4.99 3.73 -5.91
CA ILE A 17 6.02 3.41 -4.90
C ILE A 17 7.06 2.42 -5.50
N GLY A 18 6.60 1.40 -6.23
CA GLY A 18 7.49 0.45 -6.89
C GLY A 18 8.43 1.13 -7.90
N ILE A 19 7.92 2.07 -8.71
CA ILE A 19 8.73 2.85 -9.64
C ILE A 19 9.75 3.71 -8.87
N LEU A 20 9.34 4.38 -7.79
CA LEU A 20 10.25 5.19 -6.97
C LEU A 20 11.40 4.35 -6.41
N VAL A 21 11.11 3.18 -5.84
CA VAL A 21 12.12 2.27 -5.28
C VAL A 21 13.11 1.78 -6.33
N VAL A 22 12.65 1.45 -7.54
CA VAL A 22 13.52 0.97 -8.64
C VAL A 22 14.33 2.11 -9.27
N LYS A 23 13.71 3.27 -9.49
CA LYS A 23 14.31 4.38 -10.24
C LYS A 23 15.24 5.22 -9.36
N ILE A 24 14.92 5.34 -8.07
CA ILE A 24 15.62 6.19 -7.10
C ILE A 24 15.96 5.31 -5.88
N PRO A 25 16.90 4.36 -6.01
CA PRO A 25 17.23 3.42 -4.94
C PRO A 25 18.03 4.12 -3.85
N SER A 26 17.34 4.80 -2.94
CA SER A 26 17.90 5.38 -1.73
C SER A 26 17.47 4.54 -0.51
N PRO A 27 18.37 4.26 0.45
CA PRO A 27 18.10 3.34 1.56
C PRO A 27 16.97 3.82 2.48
N ASP A 28 16.85 5.13 2.68
CA ASP A 28 15.76 5.81 3.38
C ASP A 28 14.41 5.61 2.68
N LEU A 29 14.37 5.74 1.35
CA LEU A 29 13.16 5.51 0.56
C LEU A 29 12.69 4.06 0.66
N ILE A 30 13.62 3.09 0.56
CA ILE A 30 13.31 1.66 0.66
C ILE A 30 12.72 1.34 2.03
N LEU A 31 13.31 1.88 3.10
CA LEU A 31 12.82 1.69 4.47
C LEU A 31 11.39 2.20 4.63
N VAL A 32 11.12 3.42 4.17
CA VAL A 32 9.78 4.03 4.25
C VAL A 32 8.78 3.29 3.37
N ALA A 33 9.18 2.84 2.18
CA ALA A 33 8.34 2.05 1.29
C ALA A 33 7.95 0.70 1.93
N LEU A 34 8.90 -0.01 2.54
CA LEU A 34 8.64 -1.27 3.24
C LEU A 34 7.69 -1.07 4.42
N LEU A 35 7.89 -0.01 5.23
CA LEU A 35 6.98 0.33 6.31
C LEU A 35 5.58 0.63 5.79
N THR A 36 5.46 1.40 4.70
CA THR A 36 4.17 1.76 4.11
C THR A 36 3.43 0.51 3.63
N VAL A 37 4.10 -0.37 2.89
CA VAL A 37 3.50 -1.63 2.40
C VAL A 37 3.13 -2.54 3.57
N GLY A 38 3.97 -2.63 4.61
CA GLY A 38 3.69 -3.40 5.82
C GLY A 38 2.47 -2.88 6.59
N LEU A 39 2.33 -1.56 6.74
CA LEU A 39 1.17 -0.93 7.37
C LEU A 39 -0.10 -1.13 6.56
N VAL A 40 -0.03 -1.05 5.23
CA VAL A 40 -1.17 -1.35 4.37
C VAL A 40 -1.58 -2.82 4.49
N ALA A 41 -0.62 -3.76 4.50
CA ALA A 41 -0.92 -5.17 4.73
C ALA A 41 -1.56 -5.41 6.11
N TYR A 42 -1.06 -4.74 7.15
CA TYR A 42 -1.65 -4.76 8.48
C TYR A 42 -3.09 -4.22 8.48
N ASP A 43 -3.33 -3.08 7.82
CA ASP A 43 -4.65 -2.45 7.70
C ASP A 43 -5.64 -3.38 6.98
N PHE A 44 -5.21 -4.07 5.92
CA PHE A 44 -6.04 -5.07 5.23
C PHE A 44 -6.39 -6.28 6.10
N LEU A 45 -5.43 -6.77 6.90
CA LEU A 45 -5.64 -7.90 7.83
C LEU A 45 -6.57 -7.53 8.97
N THR A 46 -6.40 -6.34 9.58
CA THR A 46 -7.24 -5.88 10.69
C THR A 46 -8.62 -5.42 10.22
N SER A 47 -8.72 -4.73 9.07
CA SER A 47 -9.99 -4.24 8.53
C SER A 47 -10.89 -5.37 8.00
N THR A 48 -10.32 -6.54 7.68
CA THR A 48 -11.08 -7.77 7.37
C THR A 48 -11.86 -8.32 8.58
N GLY A 49 -11.47 -7.95 9.82
CA GLY A 49 -12.13 -8.41 11.05
C GLY A 49 -13.29 -7.55 11.55
N ASN A 50 -13.50 -6.34 11.02
CA ASN A 50 -14.53 -5.41 11.48
C ASN A 50 -15.69 -5.30 10.47
N SER A 51 -16.38 -6.42 10.24
CA SER A 51 -17.80 -6.40 9.88
C SER A 51 -18.61 -6.27 11.18
N GLY A 52 -18.51 -5.11 11.83
CA GLY A 52 -19.52 -4.69 12.79
C GLY A 52 -20.67 -4.09 11.99
N ASP A 53 -21.84 -4.73 12.12
CA ASP A 53 -23.17 -4.29 11.70
C ASP A 53 -23.40 -2.77 11.91
#